data_AF-A0A1I1LG73-F1
#
_entry.id   AF-A0A1I1LG73-F1
#
_cell.length_a   1.000
_cell.length_b   1.000
_cell.length_c   1.000
_cell.angle_alpha   90.00
_cell.angle_beta   90.00
_cell.angle_gamma   90.00
#
_symmetry.space_group_name_H-M   'P 1'
#
loop_
_entity.id
_entity.type
_entity.pdbx_description
1 polymer ?
#
loop_
_entity_poly.entity_id
_entity_poly.type
_entity_poly.pdbx_seq_one_letter_code
_entity_poly.pdbx_strand_id
1 'polypeptide(L)'
;MTIRYGVLDAGYDYKAIYTQLHRMKAKMIIAYNKRNEEEFLGFDEYFAPTCVRKHSYHYDSFDEKYQNLKYTQPDECKTCSLATDSLCQKFFKIKMETDIRKYSAPGRGSEAWKKLYNQRSAVERVNAYLKEFFQLKNVRYRSGKRAKVHFDPVTLVYNTSKLAVDRINQKMKEMKQVA
;
A
#
# COMPACT_ATOMS: atom_id res chain seq x y z
N MET A 1 -9.10 18.34 4.29
CA MET A 1 -9.11 16.87 4.12
C MET A 1 -7.66 16.40 4.15
N THR A 2 -7.25 15.65 5.18
CA THR A 2 -5.83 15.23 5.33
C THR A 2 -5.67 13.83 4.78
N ILE A 3 -4.84 13.64 3.76
CA ILE A 3 -4.58 12.33 3.16
C ILE A 3 -3.67 11.54 4.12
N ARG A 4 -4.16 10.39 4.60
CA ARG A 4 -3.41 9.52 5.53
C ARG A 4 -2.47 8.56 4.83
N TYR A 5 -2.91 7.99 3.70
CA TYR A 5 -2.18 6.96 2.95
C TYR A 5 -2.22 7.29 1.46
N GLY A 6 -1.07 7.15 0.78
CA GLY A 6 -0.98 7.08 -0.67
C GLY A 6 -0.88 5.62 -1.10
N VAL A 7 -2.01 5.02 -1.49
CA VAL A 7 -2.06 3.63 -1.98
C VAL A 7 -1.97 3.63 -3.50
N LEU A 8 -0.84 3.20 -4.05
CA LEU A 8 -0.56 3.25 -5.49
C LEU A 8 0.03 1.93 -5.98
N ASP A 9 -0.15 1.64 -7.27
CA ASP A 9 0.42 0.48 -7.93
C ASP A 9 1.96 0.57 -8.07
N ALA A 10 2.62 -0.56 -8.32
CA ALA A 10 4.06 -0.64 -8.58
C ALA A 10 4.51 0.24 -9.77
N GLY A 11 3.61 0.52 -10.72
CA GLY A 11 3.88 1.46 -11.81
C GLY A 11 4.14 2.90 -11.36
N TYR A 12 3.77 3.27 -10.13
CA TYR A 12 4.00 4.58 -9.52
C TYR A 12 5.21 4.59 -8.58
N ASP A 13 6.08 3.59 -8.68
CA ASP A 13 7.30 3.51 -7.89
C ASP A 13 8.37 4.50 -8.40
N TYR A 14 8.12 5.80 -8.19
CA TYR A 14 9.00 6.90 -8.57
C TYR A 14 9.32 7.78 -7.37
N LYS A 15 10.60 8.11 -7.17
CA LYS A 15 11.08 8.94 -6.05
C LYS A 15 10.30 10.25 -5.87
N ALA A 16 9.89 10.89 -6.96
CA ALA A 16 9.09 12.12 -6.91
C ALA A 16 7.73 11.93 -6.21
N ILE A 17 7.08 10.78 -6.43
CA ILE A 17 5.79 10.44 -5.81
C ILE A 17 5.97 10.20 -4.31
N TYR A 18 6.98 9.44 -3.91
CA TYR A 18 7.31 9.25 -2.49
C TYR A 18 7.63 10.57 -1.81
N THR A 19 8.40 11.44 -2.46
CA THR A 19 8.75 12.77 -1.93
C THR A 19 7.51 13.63 -1.72
N GLN A 20 6.58 13.61 -2.67
CA GLN A 20 5.32 14.36 -2.56
C GLN A 20 4.45 13.82 -1.43
N LEU A 21 4.27 12.50 -1.32
CA LEU A 21 3.51 11.87 -0.24
C LEU A 21 4.14 12.18 1.14
N HIS A 22 5.46 12.14 1.22
CA HIS A 22 6.21 12.50 2.43
C HIS A 22 5.96 13.95 2.85
N ARG A 23 6.03 14.91 1.90
CA ARG A 23 5.70 16.33 2.16
C ARG A 23 4.27 16.53 2.64
N MET A 24 3.35 15.71 2.15
CA MET A 24 1.94 15.71 2.57
C MET A 24 1.72 14.98 3.90
N LYS A 25 2.78 14.44 4.53
CA LYS A 25 2.72 13.59 5.74
C LYS A 25 1.83 12.36 5.56
N ALA A 26 1.72 11.88 4.32
CA ALA A 26 0.97 10.68 3.97
C ALA A 26 1.91 9.47 3.95
N LYS A 27 1.42 8.35 4.49
CA LYS A 27 2.12 7.07 4.51
C LYS A 27 2.11 6.43 3.12
N MET A 28 3.27 6.02 2.60
CA MET A 28 3.41 5.48 1.23
C MET A 28 3.14 3.97 1.19
N ILE A 29 2.05 3.55 0.56
CA ILE A 29 1.69 2.14 0.37
C ILE A 29 1.82 1.82 -1.12
N ILE A 30 3.05 1.59 -1.55
CA ILE A 30 3.41 1.37 -2.95
C ILE A 30 4.30 0.13 -3.04
N ALA A 31 3.92 -0.80 -3.92
CA ALA A 31 4.70 -2.00 -4.20
C ALA A 31 6.05 -1.62 -4.83
N TYR A 32 7.11 -2.28 -4.39
CA TYR A 32 8.46 -2.00 -4.87
C TYR A 32 8.72 -2.65 -6.22
N ASN A 33 9.29 -1.89 -7.14
CA ASN A 33 9.69 -2.34 -8.45
C ASN A 33 11.20 -2.58 -8.50
N LYS A 34 11.63 -3.86 -8.49
CA LYS A 34 13.04 -4.28 -8.42
C LYS A 34 13.84 -4.08 -9.71
N ARG A 35 13.39 -3.24 -10.65
CA ARG A 35 14.08 -3.07 -11.95
C ARG A 35 15.47 -2.47 -11.74
N ASN A 36 16.50 -3.20 -12.20
CA ASN A 36 17.91 -2.77 -12.25
C ASN A 36 18.56 -2.50 -10.89
N GLU A 37 18.25 -3.29 -9.85
CA GLU A 37 18.91 -3.17 -8.54
C GLU A 37 19.74 -4.39 -8.19
N GLU A 38 20.86 -4.13 -7.51
CA GLU A 38 21.76 -5.14 -6.94
C GLU A 38 21.15 -5.82 -5.71
N GLU A 39 21.65 -7.00 -5.37
CA GLU A 39 21.25 -7.68 -4.13
C GLU A 39 21.70 -6.89 -2.89
N PHE A 40 20.76 -6.66 -1.98
CA PHE A 40 21.05 -6.00 -0.71
C PHE A 40 21.50 -7.02 0.33
N LEU A 41 22.82 -7.13 0.52
CA LEU A 41 23.37 -7.93 1.63
C LEU A 41 22.85 -7.42 2.98
N GLY A 42 22.37 -8.35 3.81
CA GLY A 42 21.86 -8.04 5.15
C GLY A 42 20.41 -7.57 5.20
N PHE A 43 19.69 -7.55 4.08
CA PHE A 43 18.26 -7.22 4.03
C PHE A 43 17.46 -8.27 3.25
N ASP A 44 16.17 -8.37 3.54
CA ASP A 44 15.25 -9.24 2.81
C ASP A 44 14.58 -8.53 1.63
N GLU A 45 13.66 -9.23 0.96
CA GLU A 45 12.93 -8.71 -0.20
C GLU A 45 12.07 -7.47 0.07
N TYR A 46 11.78 -7.17 1.34
CA TYR A 46 11.02 -6.01 1.79
C TYR A 46 11.90 -4.97 2.51
N PHE A 47 13.22 -5.11 2.40
CA PHE A 47 14.22 -4.26 3.06
C PHE A 47 14.18 -4.35 4.59
N ALA A 48 13.61 -5.42 5.15
CA ALA A 48 13.76 -5.70 6.57
C ALA A 48 15.18 -6.25 6.81
N PRO A 49 15.87 -5.84 7.90
CA PRO A 49 17.15 -6.42 8.27
C PRO A 49 17.09 -7.94 8.39
N THR A 50 18.19 -8.60 8.08
CA THR A 50 18.34 -10.05 8.30
C THR A 50 19.45 -10.34 9.30
N CYS A 51 19.30 -11.42 10.05
CA CYS A 51 20.33 -11.94 10.95
C CYS A 51 21.50 -12.55 10.14
N VAL A 52 22.65 -12.85 10.78
CA VAL A 52 23.77 -13.61 10.21
C VAL A 52 23.31 -14.92 9.56
N ARG A 53 22.26 -15.55 10.12
CA ARG A 53 21.62 -16.76 9.60
C ARG A 53 20.56 -16.51 8.53
N LYS A 54 20.46 -15.28 8.02
CA LYS A 54 19.48 -14.81 7.01
C LYS A 54 18.00 -14.87 7.41
N HIS A 55 17.68 -14.98 8.71
CA HIS A 55 16.31 -14.81 9.19
C HIS A 55 15.91 -13.33 9.18
N SER A 56 14.79 -12.98 8.53
CA SER A 56 14.25 -11.62 8.46
C SER A 56 13.71 -11.14 9.80
N TYR A 57 14.00 -9.89 10.14
CA TYR A 57 13.36 -9.25 11.28
C TYR A 57 11.92 -8.85 10.96
N HIS A 58 11.05 -8.93 11.96
CA HIS A 58 9.65 -8.58 11.80
C HIS A 58 9.42 -7.10 12.09
N TYR A 59 8.66 -6.43 11.23
CA TYR A 59 8.20 -5.06 11.51
C TYR A 59 7.27 -5.07 12.74
N ASP A 60 7.58 -4.23 13.72
CA ASP A 60 6.84 -4.08 14.97
C ASP A 60 5.99 -2.81 14.96
N SER A 61 6.65 -1.66 14.84
CA SER A 61 5.98 -0.36 14.99
C SER A 61 6.70 0.77 14.24
N PHE A 62 6.00 1.90 14.11
CA PHE A 62 6.55 3.12 13.55
C PHE A 62 6.49 4.24 14.58
N ASP A 63 7.63 4.86 14.84
CA ASP A 63 7.77 6.00 15.72
C ASP A 63 7.57 7.30 14.93
N GLU A 64 6.44 7.99 15.14
CA GLU A 64 6.11 9.20 14.40
C GLU A 64 7.00 10.41 14.80
N LYS A 65 7.59 10.43 16.00
CA LYS A 65 8.44 11.53 16.46
C LYS A 65 9.79 11.52 15.77
N TYR A 66 10.39 10.34 15.64
CA TYR A 66 11.71 10.17 15.03
C TYR A 66 11.66 9.59 13.61
N GLN A 67 10.46 9.34 13.07
CA GLN A 67 10.21 8.72 11.77
C GLN A 67 10.97 7.39 11.60
N ASN A 68 11.01 6.58 12.67
CA ASN A 68 11.76 5.32 12.70
C ASN A 68 10.83 4.12 12.56
N LEU A 69 11.19 3.20 11.68
CA LEU A 69 10.63 1.85 11.65
C LEU A 69 11.39 0.99 12.66
N LYS A 70 10.64 0.35 13.55
CA LYS A 70 11.16 -0.58 14.53
C LYS A 70 10.94 -2.02 14.03
N TYR A 71 12.00 -2.79 14.03
CA TYR A 71 12.01 -4.19 13.68
C TYR A 71 12.46 -5.03 14.88
N THR A 72 11.74 -6.10 15.17
CA THR A 72 12.01 -7.03 16.25
C THR A 72 12.63 -8.31 15.74
N GLN A 73 13.48 -8.90 16.59
CA GLN A 73 14.15 -10.15 16.31
C GLN A 73 13.18 -11.27 15.88
N PRO A 74 13.55 -12.09 14.89
CA PRO A 74 12.76 -13.25 14.49
C PRO A 74 12.68 -14.30 15.60
N ASP A 75 11.61 -15.09 15.60
CA ASP A 75 11.37 -16.12 16.62
C ASP A 75 12.45 -17.21 16.61
N GLU A 76 13.00 -17.52 15.44
CA GLU A 76 14.08 -18.49 15.25
C GLU A 76 15.38 -18.10 15.97
N CYS A 77 15.56 -16.81 16.27
CA CYS A 77 16.72 -16.35 17.00
C CYS A 77 16.58 -16.48 18.53
N LYS A 78 15.41 -16.82 19.07
CA LYS A 78 15.22 -17.04 20.52
C LYS A 78 16.01 -18.24 21.04
N THR A 79 16.16 -19.28 20.23
CA THR A 79 16.92 -20.51 20.55
C THR A 79 18.32 -20.50 19.93
N CYS A 80 18.74 -19.40 19.32
CA CYS A 80 20.00 -19.34 18.61
C CYS A 80 21.17 -19.15 19.58
N SER A 81 22.22 -19.95 19.40
CA SER A 81 23.49 -19.84 20.14
C SER A 81 24.19 -18.48 19.98
N LEU A 82 23.86 -17.72 18.93
CA LEU A 82 24.39 -16.38 18.66
C LEU A 82 23.48 -15.26 19.20
N ALA A 83 22.42 -15.57 19.95
CA ALA A 83 21.44 -14.57 20.41
C ALA A 83 22.04 -13.51 21.35
N THR A 84 23.11 -13.84 22.06
CA THR A 84 23.83 -12.93 22.98
C THR A 84 25.06 -12.29 22.34
N ASP A 85 25.40 -12.69 21.11
CA ASP A 85 26.52 -12.11 20.38
C ASP A 85 26.16 -10.69 19.90
N SER A 86 27.16 -9.81 19.87
CA SER A 86 27.09 -8.45 19.32
C SER A 86 26.51 -8.38 17.90
N LEU A 87 26.60 -9.49 17.16
CA LEU A 87 26.09 -9.64 15.80
C LEU A 87 24.55 -9.78 15.72
N CYS A 88 23.87 -10.17 16.80
CA CYS A 88 22.42 -10.31 16.84
C CYS A 88 21.78 -9.24 17.73
N GLN A 89 21.18 -8.21 17.13
CA GLN A 89 20.50 -7.16 17.89
C GLN A 89 19.05 -7.54 18.23
N LYS A 90 18.58 -7.20 19.43
CA LYS A 90 17.17 -7.45 19.82
C LYS A 90 16.16 -6.61 19.01
N PHE A 91 16.55 -5.40 18.64
CA PHE A 91 15.72 -4.48 17.86
C PHE A 91 16.59 -3.68 16.88
N PHE A 92 16.10 -3.50 15.66
CA PHE A 92 16.64 -2.55 14.70
C PHE A 92 15.72 -1.34 14.59
N LYS A 93 16.29 -0.14 14.54
CA LYS A 93 15.57 1.10 14.29
C LYS A 93 16.14 1.74 13.02
N ILE A 94 15.32 1.86 11.99
CA ILE A 94 15.71 2.43 10.70
C ILE A 94 14.90 3.69 10.46
N LYS A 95 15.58 4.80 10.18
CA LYS A 95 14.93 6.04 9.76
C LYS A 95 14.28 5.86 8.40
N MET A 96 13.01 6.28 8.28
CA MET A 96 12.29 6.29 7.01
C MET A 96 12.99 7.17 5.96
N GLU A 97 13.62 8.26 6.41
CA GLU A 97 14.35 9.21 5.55
C GLU A 97 15.60 8.61 4.89
N THR A 98 16.18 7.54 5.46
CA THR A 98 17.35 6.86 4.88
C THR A 98 17.09 6.48 3.42
N ASP A 99 15.91 5.93 3.15
CA ASP A 99 15.39 5.73 1.81
C ASP A 99 13.86 5.62 1.86
N ILE A 100 13.20 6.72 1.50
CA ILE A 100 11.74 6.84 1.49
C ILE A 100 11.04 5.84 0.56
N ARG A 101 11.75 5.25 -0.41
CA ARG A 101 11.18 4.27 -1.34
C ARG A 101 11.18 2.86 -0.72
N LYS A 102 12.24 2.54 0.03
CA LYS A 102 12.44 1.24 0.68
C LYS A 102 11.65 1.16 1.99
N TYR A 103 11.81 2.16 2.83
CA TYR A 103 11.23 2.19 4.16
C TYR A 103 9.91 2.96 4.12
N SER A 104 8.81 2.23 4.32
CA SER A 104 7.45 2.78 4.39
C SER A 104 6.78 2.34 5.69
N ALA A 105 5.83 3.14 6.18
CA ALA A 105 5.08 2.83 7.39
C ALA A 105 3.60 2.62 7.05
N PRO A 106 2.98 1.47 7.37
CA PRO A 106 3.56 0.27 7.96
C PRO A 106 4.63 -0.38 7.08
N GLY A 107 5.56 -1.13 7.67
CA GLY A 107 6.65 -1.81 6.94
C GLY A 107 6.11 -2.66 5.79
N ARG A 108 6.74 -2.57 4.62
CA ARG A 108 6.38 -3.40 3.45
C ARG A 108 6.46 -4.89 3.83
N GLY A 109 5.54 -5.70 3.31
CA GLY A 109 5.44 -7.13 3.65
C GLY A 109 4.68 -7.43 4.94
N SER A 110 4.50 -6.45 5.84
CA SER A 110 3.66 -6.61 7.04
C SER A 110 2.19 -6.85 6.68
N GLU A 111 1.45 -7.52 7.58
CA GLU A 111 0.03 -7.76 7.39
C GLU A 111 -0.77 -6.45 7.28
N ALA A 112 -0.40 -5.44 8.07
CA ALA A 112 -1.01 -4.11 8.00
C ALA A 112 -0.78 -3.46 6.63
N TRP A 113 0.42 -3.55 6.08
CA TRP A 113 0.72 -3.06 4.74
C TRP A 113 -0.08 -3.81 3.67
N LYS A 114 -0.16 -5.15 3.75
CA LYS A 114 -0.95 -5.98 2.81
C LYS A 114 -2.43 -5.61 2.84
N LYS A 115 -3.01 -5.42 4.04
CA LYS A 115 -4.40 -4.98 4.21
C LYS A 115 -4.66 -3.63 3.53
N LEU A 116 -3.77 -2.65 3.72
CA LEU A 116 -3.87 -1.34 3.08
C LEU A 116 -3.71 -1.45 1.56
N TYR A 117 -2.71 -2.19 1.08
CA TYR A 117 -2.44 -2.36 -0.34
C TYR A 117 -3.61 -3.02 -1.08
N ASN A 118 -4.26 -4.01 -0.44
CA ASN A 118 -5.41 -4.71 -1.00
C ASN A 118 -6.64 -3.83 -1.21
N GLN A 119 -6.73 -2.66 -0.55
CA GLN A 119 -7.82 -1.70 -0.78
C GLN A 119 -7.81 -1.15 -2.21
N ARG A 120 -6.66 -1.16 -2.89
CA ARG A 120 -6.52 -0.78 -4.30
C ARG A 120 -7.43 -1.60 -5.22
N SER A 121 -7.65 -2.88 -4.90
CA SER A 121 -8.50 -3.76 -5.71
C SER A 121 -9.93 -3.22 -5.87
N ALA A 122 -10.43 -2.44 -4.90
CA ALA A 122 -11.74 -1.80 -5.01
C ALA A 122 -11.76 -0.74 -6.13
N VAL A 123 -10.70 0.06 -6.23
CA VAL A 123 -10.53 1.06 -7.30
C VAL A 123 -10.37 0.39 -8.66
N GLU A 124 -9.62 -0.71 -8.72
CA GLU A 124 -9.44 -1.49 -9.96
C GLU A 124 -10.76 -2.09 -10.45
N ARG A 125 -11.61 -2.60 -9.54
CA ARG A 125 -12.96 -3.07 -9.88
C ARG A 125 -13.81 -1.95 -10.46
N VAL A 126 -13.79 -0.76 -9.86
CA VAL A 126 -14.50 0.41 -10.39
C VAL A 126 -14.03 0.75 -11.80
N ASN A 127 -12.70 0.80 -12.00
CA ASN A 127 -12.13 1.06 -13.33
C ASN A 127 -12.55 -0.01 -14.36
N ALA A 128 -12.59 -1.28 -13.97
CA ALA A 128 -13.06 -2.37 -14.82
C ALA A 128 -14.53 -2.19 -15.19
N TYR A 129 -15.39 -1.84 -14.22
CA TYR A 129 -16.81 -1.60 -14.49
C TYR A 129 -17.03 -0.42 -15.44
N LEU A 130 -16.35 0.69 -15.20
CA LEU A 130 -16.45 1.87 -16.06
C LEU A 130 -15.97 1.55 -17.50
N LYS A 131 -14.91 0.74 -17.64
CA LYS A 131 -14.38 0.34 -18.96
C LYS A 131 -15.31 -0.61 -19.70
N GLU A 132 -15.73 -1.70 -19.06
CA GLU A 132 -16.45 -2.80 -19.72
C GLU A 132 -17.97 -2.56 -19.74
N PHE A 133 -18.60 -2.19 -18.62
CA PHE A 133 -20.06 -2.02 -18.56
C PHE A 133 -20.52 -0.63 -19.01
N PHE A 134 -19.79 0.43 -18.66
CA PHE A 134 -20.14 1.80 -19.04
C PHE A 134 -19.47 2.27 -20.33
N GLN A 135 -18.97 1.33 -21.14
CA GLN A 135 -18.51 1.56 -22.51
C GLN A 135 -17.36 2.56 -22.65
N LEU A 136 -16.63 2.92 -21.58
CA LEU A 136 -15.49 3.83 -21.70
C LEU A 136 -14.38 3.26 -22.59
N LYS A 137 -14.29 1.93 -22.71
CA LYS A 137 -13.36 1.26 -23.64
C LYS A 137 -13.67 1.53 -25.12
N ASN A 138 -14.92 1.87 -25.44
CA ASN A 138 -15.41 2.11 -26.80
C ASN A 138 -15.47 3.59 -27.18
N VAL A 139 -15.05 4.48 -26.28
CA VAL A 139 -14.92 5.90 -26.58
C VAL A 139 -13.79 6.12 -27.59
N ARG A 140 -14.09 6.79 -28.70
CA ARG A 140 -13.15 7.05 -29.82
C ARG A 140 -12.93 8.54 -30.10
N TYR A 141 -13.06 9.40 -29.09
CA TYR A 141 -12.79 10.83 -29.29
C TYR A 141 -11.30 11.09 -29.48
N ARG A 142 -10.95 11.84 -30.53
CA ARG A 142 -9.57 12.28 -30.79
C ARG A 142 -9.05 13.28 -29.75
N SER A 143 -9.93 14.07 -29.13
CA SER A 143 -9.53 15.11 -28.15
C SER A 143 -9.93 14.75 -26.73
N GLY A 144 -9.01 14.99 -25.77
CA GLY A 144 -9.25 14.76 -24.35
C GLY A 144 -10.42 15.58 -23.79
N LYS A 145 -10.69 16.77 -24.33
CA LYS A 145 -11.83 17.61 -23.92
C LYS A 145 -13.17 16.91 -24.19
N ARG A 146 -13.37 16.33 -25.38
CA ARG A 146 -14.59 15.58 -25.70
C ARG A 146 -14.69 14.27 -24.92
N ALA A 147 -13.57 13.58 -24.75
CA ALA A 147 -13.52 12.39 -23.90
C ALA A 147 -13.94 12.68 -22.45
N LYS A 148 -13.50 13.81 -21.89
CA LYS A 148 -13.87 14.25 -20.55
C LYS A 148 -15.37 14.48 -20.40
N VAL A 149 -16.00 15.16 -21.37
CA VAL A 149 -17.45 15.40 -21.36
C VAL A 149 -18.25 14.09 -21.37
N HIS A 150 -17.72 13.00 -21.94
CA HIS A 150 -18.35 11.68 -21.86
C HIS A 150 -17.99 10.95 -20.55
N PHE A 151 -16.76 11.09 -20.08
CA PHE A 151 -16.27 10.43 -18.86
C PHE A 151 -16.98 10.91 -17.59
N ASP A 152 -17.17 12.22 -17.46
CA ASP A 152 -17.78 12.85 -16.28
C ASP A 152 -19.20 12.33 -16.00
N PRO A 153 -20.16 12.34 -16.96
CA PRO A 153 -21.50 11.82 -16.74
C PRO A 153 -21.51 10.29 -16.55
N VAL A 154 -20.67 9.54 -17.26
CA VAL A 154 -20.55 8.08 -17.05
C VAL A 154 -20.15 7.77 -15.61
N THR A 155 -19.17 8.49 -15.07
CA THR A 155 -18.72 8.34 -13.69
C THR A 155 -19.82 8.74 -12.70
N LEU A 156 -20.57 9.81 -12.99
CA LEU A 156 -21.73 10.22 -12.21
C LEU A 156 -22.79 9.12 -12.16
N VAL A 157 -23.19 8.57 -13.32
CA VAL A 157 -24.19 7.51 -13.42
C VAL A 157 -23.75 6.26 -12.67
N TYR A 158 -22.48 5.85 -12.78
CA TYR A 158 -21.94 4.73 -12.01
C TYR A 158 -22.08 4.97 -10.50
N ASN A 159 -21.67 6.15 -10.02
CA ASN A 159 -21.75 6.49 -8.60
C ASN A 159 -23.20 6.51 -8.09
N THR A 160 -24.14 7.07 -8.88
CA THR A 160 -25.56 7.08 -8.50
C THR A 160 -26.16 5.68 -8.48
N SER A 161 -25.83 4.84 -9.47
CA SER A 161 -26.29 3.45 -9.52
C SER A 161 -25.73 2.65 -8.36
N LYS A 162 -24.45 2.84 -8.03
CA LYS A 162 -23.82 2.16 -6.90
C LYS A 162 -24.44 2.58 -5.57
N LEU A 163 -24.69 3.87 -5.37
CA LEU A 163 -25.38 4.40 -4.20
C LEU A 163 -26.80 3.83 -4.06
N ALA A 164 -27.55 3.74 -5.16
CA ALA A 164 -28.89 3.16 -5.15
C ALA A 164 -28.86 1.68 -4.75
N VAL A 165 -27.95 0.89 -5.34
CA VAL A 165 -27.75 -0.53 -4.99
C VAL A 165 -27.36 -0.70 -3.53
N ASP A 166 -26.46 0.15 -3.01
CA ASP A 166 -26.02 0.06 -1.61
C ASP A 166 -27.19 0.37 -0.64
N ARG A 167 -28.03 1.36 -0.97
CA ARG A 167 -29.26 1.66 -0.20
C ARG A 167 -30.26 0.50 -0.23
N ILE A 168 -30.47 -0.14 -1.38
CA ILE A 168 -31.35 -1.31 -1.51
C ILE A 168 -30.80 -2.48 -0.68
N ASN A 169 -29.51 -2.77 -0.79
CA ASN A 169 -28.86 -3.84 -0.02
C ASN A 169 -28.95 -3.62 1.49
N GLN A 170 -28.82 -2.37 1.94
CA GLN A 170 -29.00 -2.02 3.35
C GLN A 170 -30.42 -2.34 3.82
N LYS A 171 -31.45 -1.87 3.10
CA LYS A 171 -32.85 -2.17 3.42
C LYS A 171 -33.14 -3.68 3.44
N MET A 172 -32.60 -4.43 2.47
CA MET A 172 -32.77 -5.88 2.42
C MET A 172 -32.09 -6.60 3.61
N LYS A 173 -30.95 -6.10 4.10
CA LYS A 173 -30.30 -6.65 5.30
C LYS A 173 -31.12 -6.37 6.55
N GLU A 174 -31.65 -5.17 6.69
CA GLU A 174 -32.53 -4.79 7.81
C GLU A 174 -33.78 -5.67 7.83
N MET A 175 -34.44 -5.89 6.69
CA MET A 175 -35.60 -6.80 6.59
C MET A 175 -35.27 -8.25 6.99
N LYS A 176 -34.07 -8.74 6.66
CA LYS A 176 -33.63 -10.10 7.02
C LYS A 176 -33.24 -10.28 8.48
N GLN A 177 -32.98 -9.20 9.22
CA GLN A 177 -32.65 -9.26 10.65
C GLN A 177 -33.90 -9.17 11.54
N VAL A 178 -35.01 -8.68 10.98
CA VAL A 178 -36.30 -8.54 11.68
C VAL A 178 -37.18 -9.80 11.48
N ALA A 179 -36.88 -10.63 10.49
CA ALA A 179 -37.50 -11.93 10.24
C ALA A 179 -36.69 -13.06 10.91
#